data_AF-A0A0N1MUQ0-F1
#
_entry.id   AF-A0A0N1MUQ0-F1
#
_cell.length_a   1.000
_cell.length_b   1.000
_cell.length_c   1.000
_cell.angle_alpha   90.00
_cell.angle_beta   90.00
_cell.angle_gamma   90.00
#
_symmetry.space_group_name_H-M   'P 1'
#
loop_
_entity.id
_entity.type
_entity.pdbx_description
1 polymer ?
#
loop_
_entity_poly.entity_id
_entity_poly.type
_entity_poly.pdbx_seq_one_letter_code
_entity_poly.pdbx_strand_id
1 'polypeptide(L)'
;MTHQECTCLSKFNEMLKKHNTEIDVTFTIPRDGGPMRALPKIATSKIETRKRVGPVIAAPTFCPFCGQRYAPQPAKPAEADIYQRLIDASVRIEGMWPFPVSPAPEAIAEIFEYADEHEDFPEPLRALVSSLDERTKDDLYKGGQADWDMAFDELCAAAARKHISGWIGIAANPMMKPLGGGGGVQFSWGHYQTKVMFAEHAEQLLRNAAKWGETNFMIASAPEGGAA
;
A
#
# COMPACT_ATOMS: atom_id res chain seq x y z
N MET A 1 5.16 60.58 7.91
CA MET A 1 4.27 59.60 8.56
C MET A 1 5.15 58.74 9.46
N THR A 2 5.00 58.86 10.78
CA THR A 2 5.76 58.04 11.73
C THR A 2 5.19 56.63 11.71
N HIS A 3 6.00 55.64 11.30
CA HIS A 3 5.62 54.24 11.41
C HIS A 3 5.50 53.89 12.89
N GLN A 4 4.28 53.66 13.35
CA GLN A 4 4.02 53.15 14.68
C GLN A 4 4.42 51.67 14.71
N GLU A 5 5.25 51.28 15.68
CA GLU A 5 5.73 49.91 15.79
C GLU A 5 4.56 48.93 15.95
N CYS A 6 4.60 47.83 15.19
CA CYS A 6 3.57 46.81 15.23
C CYS A 6 3.75 45.93 16.48
N THR A 7 2.82 46.00 17.43
CA THR A 7 2.85 45.23 18.68
C THR A 7 1.99 43.95 18.62
N CYS A 8 1.54 43.52 17.44
CA CYS A 8 0.56 42.43 17.31
C CYS A 8 1.07 41.10 17.88
N LEU A 9 2.34 40.75 17.61
CA LEU A 9 2.96 39.51 18.13
C LEU A 9 3.08 39.52 19.65
N SER A 10 3.48 40.64 20.24
CA SER A 10 3.63 40.78 21.70
C SER A 10 2.30 40.59 22.42
N LYS A 11 1.23 41.25 21.93
CA LYS A 11 -0.13 41.10 22.49
C LYS A 11 -0.65 39.68 22.33
N PHE A 12 -0.34 39.02 21.20
CA PHE A 12 -0.76 37.65 20.97
C PHE A 12 -0.06 36.65 21.90
N ASN A 13 1.26 36.79 22.08
CA ASN A 13 2.03 35.95 23.00
C ASN A 13 1.64 36.17 24.46
N GLU A 14 1.20 37.36 24.84
CA GLU A 14 0.66 37.62 26.19
C GLU A 14 -0.62 36.82 26.47
N MET A 15 -1.51 36.70 25.48
CA MET A 15 -2.71 35.87 25.59
C MET A 15 -2.37 34.37 25.66
N LEU A 16 -1.41 33.92 24.86
CA LEU A 16 -0.97 32.52 24.81
C LEU A 16 -0.19 32.08 26.06
N LYS A 17 0.43 33.03 26.79
CA LYS A 17 1.21 32.76 28.00
C LYS A 17 0.41 31.98 29.07
N LYS A 18 -0.91 32.19 29.14
CA LYS A 18 -1.82 31.43 30.03
C LYS A 18 -1.86 29.93 29.74
N HIS A 19 -1.48 29.53 28.53
CA HIS A 19 -1.53 28.16 28.02
C HIS A 19 -0.13 27.56 27.80
N ASN A 20 0.93 28.22 28.28
CA ASN A 20 2.32 27.80 28.06
C ASN A 20 2.68 27.63 26.57
N THR A 21 2.08 28.48 25.72
CA THR A 21 2.30 28.52 24.27
C THR A 21 2.81 29.90 23.87
N GLU A 22 3.54 29.97 22.76
CA GLU A 22 3.95 31.21 22.09
C GLU A 22 3.87 31.03 20.56
N ILE A 23 3.60 32.11 19.83
CA ILE A 23 3.84 32.14 18.38
C ILE A 23 5.32 32.44 18.16
N ASP A 24 5.99 31.48 17.53
CA ASP A 24 7.33 31.62 16.98
C ASP A 24 7.23 31.82 15.46
N VAL A 25 8.08 32.67 14.90
CA VAL A 25 8.11 32.94 13.45
C VAL A 25 9.40 32.36 12.91
N THR A 26 9.29 31.24 12.21
CA THR A 26 10.44 30.64 11.54
C THR A 26 10.58 31.23 10.14
N PHE A 27 11.76 31.78 9.86
CA PHE A 27 12.11 32.23 8.51
C PHE A 27 12.81 31.10 7.77
N THR A 28 12.23 30.67 6.65
CA THR A 28 12.84 29.71 5.74
C THR A 28 13.56 30.48 4.64
N ILE A 29 14.90 30.36 4.63
CA ILE A 29 15.75 30.87 3.55
C ILE A 29 16.04 29.67 2.62
N PRO A 30 15.38 29.57 1.45
CA PRO A 30 15.62 28.46 0.54
C PRO A 30 17.03 28.57 -0.08
N ARG A 31 17.69 27.42 -0.29
CA ARG A 31 19.03 27.37 -0.91
C ARG A 31 19.01 27.64 -2.42
N ASP A 32 17.89 27.36 -3.07
CA ASP A 32 17.78 27.38 -4.54
C ASP A 32 17.35 28.76 -5.09
N GLY A 33 17.56 29.84 -4.33
CA GLY A 33 17.17 31.19 -4.73
C GLY A 33 15.66 31.45 -4.72
N GLY A 34 14.86 30.53 -4.17
CA GLY A 34 13.42 30.73 -4.00
C GLY A 34 13.08 31.90 -3.06
N PRO A 35 11.80 32.31 -2.98
CA PRO A 35 11.38 33.39 -2.10
C PRO A 35 11.51 32.99 -0.62
N MET A 36 12.04 33.90 0.21
CA MET A 36 12.05 33.75 1.66
C MET A 36 10.62 33.68 2.18
N ARG A 37 10.32 32.70 3.03
CA ARG A 37 8.99 32.52 3.61
C ARG A 37 9.07 32.68 5.12
N ALA A 38 8.15 33.45 5.69
CA ALA A 38 7.91 33.49 7.12
C ALA A 38 6.75 32.53 7.43
N LEU A 39 7.01 31.50 8.24
CA LEU A 39 6.03 30.53 8.67
C LEU A 39 5.77 30.72 10.16
N PRO A 40 4.62 31.29 10.56
CA PRO A 40 4.24 31.33 11.96
C PRO A 40 3.93 29.90 12.41
N LYS A 41 4.52 29.48 13.53
CA LYS A 41 4.21 28.21 14.19
C LYS A 41 3.85 28.49 15.65
N ILE A 42 2.89 27.73 16.18
CA ILE A 42 2.58 27.75 17.61
C ILE A 42 3.56 26.78 18.27
N ALA A 43 4.45 27.30 19.09
CA ALA A 43 5.41 26.53 19.86
C ALA A 43 4.98 26.49 21.33
N THR A 44 5.30 25.39 22.02
CA THR A 44 5.28 25.33 23.49
C THR A 44 6.73 25.36 23.95
N SER A 45 7.21 26.51 24.43
CA SER A 45 8.54 26.60 25.01
C SER A 45 8.48 26.09 26.45
N LYS A 46 8.74 24.79 26.67
CA LYS A 46 9.11 24.31 28.00
C LYS A 46 10.59 24.60 28.16
N ILE A 47 10.98 25.52 29.05
CA ILE A 47 12.39 25.76 29.38
C ILE A 47 12.90 24.49 30.09
N GLU A 48 13.45 23.55 29.33
CA GLU A 48 14.08 22.35 29.89
C GLU A 48 15.42 22.73 30.53
N THR A 49 15.43 22.80 31.85
CA THR A 49 16.66 22.82 32.64
C THR A 49 17.27 21.41 32.65
N ARG A 50 17.97 21.03 31.56
CA ARG A 50 18.81 19.82 31.38
C ARG A 50 18.13 18.44 31.44
N LYS A 51 18.04 17.78 30.27
CA LYS A 51 18.76 16.54 29.90
C LYS A 51 18.53 16.32 28.40
N ARG A 52 19.57 15.96 27.64
CA ARG A 52 19.47 15.62 26.20
C ARG A 52 18.69 14.31 26.02
N VAL A 53 17.39 14.36 26.21
CA VAL A 53 16.45 13.38 25.66
C VAL A 53 15.86 14.08 24.44
N GLY A 54 15.72 13.38 23.31
CA GLY A 54 15.29 13.99 22.05
C GLY A 54 14.02 14.84 22.19
N PRO A 55 13.74 15.74 21.23
CA PRO A 55 12.63 16.68 21.33
C PRO A 55 11.33 15.94 21.66
N VAL A 56 10.76 16.26 22.82
CA VAL A 56 9.45 15.74 23.22
C VAL A 56 8.41 16.47 22.36
N ILE A 57 7.82 15.76 21.40
CA ILE A 57 6.71 16.28 20.61
C ILE A 57 5.51 16.43 21.56
N ALA A 58 5.25 17.66 21.99
CA ALA A 58 4.05 17.98 22.74
C ALA A 58 2.87 18.08 21.77
N ALA A 59 2.05 17.02 21.70
CA ALA A 59 0.76 17.10 21.04
C ALA A 59 -0.17 18.01 21.87
N PRO A 60 -0.77 19.08 21.31
CA PRO A 60 -1.64 19.96 22.06
C PRO A 60 -2.87 19.20 22.54
N THR A 61 -3.13 19.21 23.84
CA THR A 61 -4.31 18.58 24.45
C THR A 61 -5.57 19.43 24.30
N PHE A 62 -5.41 20.72 23.98
CA PHE A 62 -6.47 21.69 23.78
C PHE A 62 -6.35 22.35 22.40
N CYS A 63 -7.50 22.69 21.82
CA CYS A 63 -7.57 23.47 20.60
C CYS A 63 -6.98 24.86 20.84
N PRO A 64 -5.99 25.31 20.04
CA PRO A 64 -5.33 26.60 20.24
C PRO A 64 -6.25 27.80 19.95
N PHE A 65 -7.41 27.59 19.31
CA PHE A 65 -8.35 28.66 18.96
C PHE A 65 -9.45 28.85 20.01
N CYS A 66 -10.09 27.76 20.44
CA CYS A 66 -11.24 27.83 21.36
C CYS A 66 -10.94 27.33 22.77
N GLY A 67 -9.74 26.77 23.02
CA GLY A 67 -9.34 26.25 24.33
C GLY A 67 -10.10 24.99 24.76
N GLN A 68 -10.95 24.39 23.91
CA GLN A 68 -11.62 23.13 24.21
C GLN A 68 -10.64 21.97 24.10
N ARG A 69 -10.75 21.01 25.03
CA ARG A 69 -9.93 19.79 25.02
C ARG A 69 -10.31 18.96 23.79
N TYR A 70 -9.32 18.47 23.04
CA TYR A 70 -9.62 17.52 21.97
C TYR A 70 -10.27 16.28 22.58
N ALA A 71 -11.40 15.86 22.02
CA ALA A 71 -11.95 14.56 22.33
C ALA A 71 -10.90 13.51 21.94
N PRO A 72 -10.64 12.49 22.77
CA PRO A 72 -9.79 11.39 22.35
C PRO A 72 -10.40 10.81 21.08
N GLN A 73 -9.61 10.74 20.00
CA GLN A 73 -10.05 10.00 18.82
C GLN A 73 -10.39 8.58 19.30
N PRO A 74 -11.56 8.03 18.90
CA PRO A 74 -11.83 6.63 19.17
C PRO A 74 -10.64 5.83 18.63
N ALA A 75 -10.15 4.86 19.42
CA ALA A 75 -9.06 4.02 18.98
C ALA A 75 -9.44 3.46 17.61
N LYS A 76 -8.64 3.77 16.59
CA LYS A 76 -8.79 3.11 15.28
C LYS A 76 -8.75 1.61 15.62
N PRO A 77 -9.79 0.82 15.30
CA PRO A 77 -9.77 -0.61 15.58
C PRO A 77 -8.44 -1.13 15.02
N ALA A 78 -7.72 -1.90 15.84
CA ALA A 78 -6.47 -2.49 15.42
C ALA A 78 -6.79 -3.31 14.18
N GLU A 79 -6.42 -2.77 13.04
CA GLU A 79 -6.62 -3.44 11.77
C GLU A 79 -5.80 -4.71 11.88
N ALA A 80 -6.48 -5.87 11.83
CA ALA A 80 -5.83 -7.15 12.03
C ALA A 80 -4.60 -7.19 11.13
N ASP A 81 -3.45 -7.47 11.73
CA ASP A 81 -2.17 -7.47 11.04
C ASP A 81 -2.33 -8.31 9.75
N ILE A 82 -2.03 -7.69 8.61
CA ILE A 82 -2.28 -8.30 7.31
C ILE A 82 -1.53 -9.63 7.18
N TYR A 83 -0.37 -9.75 7.82
CA TYR A 83 0.38 -11.00 7.88
C TYR A 83 -0.36 -12.08 8.67
N GLN A 84 -0.98 -11.72 9.80
CA GLN A 84 -1.80 -12.65 10.55
C GLN A 84 -3.01 -13.11 9.72
N ARG A 85 -3.66 -12.20 8.99
CA ARG A 85 -4.77 -12.57 8.10
C ARG A 85 -4.35 -13.53 7.00
N LEU A 86 -3.18 -13.34 6.39
CA LEU A 86 -2.63 -14.27 5.39
C LEU A 86 -2.36 -15.65 6.00
N ILE A 87 -1.80 -15.69 7.20
CA ILE A 87 -1.56 -16.94 7.95
C ILE A 87 -2.89 -17.64 8.24
N ASP A 88 -3.88 -16.91 8.77
CA ASP A 88 -5.20 -17.46 9.12
C ASP A 88 -5.93 -17.97 7.86
N ALA A 89 -5.73 -17.31 6.72
CA ALA A 89 -6.26 -17.70 5.41
C ALA A 89 -5.45 -18.82 4.72
N SER A 90 -4.36 -19.30 5.33
CA SER A 90 -3.40 -20.25 4.72
C SER A 90 -2.88 -19.80 3.35
N VAL A 91 -2.66 -18.50 3.16
CA VAL A 91 -2.15 -17.92 1.90
C VAL A 91 -0.65 -17.68 2.00
N ARG A 92 0.07 -18.14 0.99
CA ARG A 92 1.46 -17.81 0.75
C ARG A 92 1.57 -16.86 -0.43
N ILE A 93 2.45 -15.87 -0.35
CA ILE A 93 2.83 -15.05 -1.51
C ILE A 93 4.10 -15.67 -2.10
N GLU A 94 4.01 -16.24 -3.29
CA GLU A 94 5.16 -16.85 -4.00
C GLU A 94 6.07 -15.77 -4.61
N GLY A 95 5.48 -14.65 -5.03
CA GLY A 95 6.20 -13.51 -5.54
C GLY A 95 5.33 -12.27 -5.59
N MET A 96 5.96 -11.10 -5.45
CA MET A 96 5.30 -9.81 -5.52
C MET A 96 6.27 -8.75 -6.01
N TRP A 97 5.88 -8.01 -7.05
CA TRP A 97 6.74 -7.08 -7.74
C TRP A 97 5.99 -5.80 -8.12
N PRO A 98 6.64 -4.63 -8.08
CA PRO A 98 6.07 -3.43 -8.67
C PRO A 98 5.90 -3.63 -10.19
N PHE A 99 4.93 -2.95 -10.78
CA PHE A 99 4.70 -2.98 -12.23
C PHE A 99 4.37 -1.56 -12.73
N PRO A 100 4.95 -1.10 -13.85
CA PRO A 100 5.97 -1.77 -14.65
C PRO A 100 7.33 -1.88 -13.92
N VAL A 101 8.11 -2.93 -14.21
CA VAL A 101 9.45 -3.17 -13.64
C VAL A 101 10.40 -3.62 -14.74
N SER A 102 11.63 -3.09 -14.77
CA SER A 102 12.68 -3.54 -15.68
C SER A 102 14.03 -3.65 -14.93
N PRO A 103 14.82 -4.72 -15.13
CA PRO A 103 14.49 -5.90 -15.94
C PRO A 103 13.42 -6.75 -15.26
N ALA A 104 12.69 -7.54 -16.04
CA ALA A 104 11.64 -8.36 -15.48
C ALA A 104 12.16 -9.62 -14.81
N PRO A 105 11.65 -9.95 -13.60
CA PRO A 105 11.90 -11.24 -12.99
C PRO A 105 11.38 -12.36 -13.90
N GLU A 106 12.16 -13.44 -14.08
CA GLU A 106 11.77 -14.64 -14.83
C GLU A 106 10.41 -15.20 -14.36
N ALA A 107 10.13 -15.14 -13.06
CA ALA A 107 8.85 -15.56 -12.48
C ALA A 107 7.64 -14.72 -12.94
N ILE A 108 7.84 -13.49 -13.45
CA ILE A 108 6.76 -12.69 -14.07
C ILE A 108 6.54 -13.11 -15.53
N ALA A 109 7.56 -13.66 -16.20
CA ALA A 109 7.46 -14.13 -17.58
C ALA A 109 6.36 -15.19 -17.72
N GLU A 110 6.44 -16.23 -16.88
CA GLU A 110 5.49 -17.34 -16.86
C GLU A 110 4.07 -16.86 -16.62
N ILE A 111 3.87 -15.80 -15.82
CA ILE A 111 2.54 -15.23 -15.55
C ILE A 111 1.88 -14.73 -16.83
N PHE A 112 2.63 -14.05 -17.70
CA PHE A 112 2.08 -13.42 -18.88
C PHE A 112 1.80 -14.41 -20.01
N GLU A 113 2.50 -15.56 -20.07
CA GLU A 113 2.20 -16.65 -21.00
C GLU A 113 0.74 -17.13 -20.87
N TYR A 114 0.21 -17.10 -19.64
CA TYR A 114 -1.14 -17.56 -19.32
C TYR A 114 -2.22 -16.47 -19.38
N ALA A 115 -1.87 -15.23 -19.79
CA ALA A 115 -2.76 -14.07 -19.67
C ALA A 115 -4.04 -14.19 -20.52
N ASP A 116 -3.93 -14.80 -21.71
CA ASP A 116 -5.06 -14.99 -22.64
C ASP A 116 -5.87 -16.26 -22.32
N GLU A 117 -5.27 -17.24 -21.63
CA GLU A 117 -5.90 -18.56 -21.37
C GLU A 117 -6.70 -18.59 -20.05
N HIS A 118 -6.34 -17.76 -19.07
CA HIS A 118 -6.97 -17.79 -17.75
C HIS A 118 -8.00 -16.67 -17.54
N GLU A 119 -9.27 -17.04 -17.35
CA GLU A 119 -10.39 -16.12 -17.05
C GLU A 119 -10.17 -15.28 -15.78
N ASP A 120 -9.34 -15.75 -14.86
CA ASP A 120 -9.00 -15.07 -13.60
C ASP A 120 -7.85 -14.06 -13.72
N PHE A 121 -7.22 -13.92 -14.89
CA PHE A 121 -6.14 -12.96 -15.09
C PHE A 121 -6.61 -11.51 -14.85
N PRO A 122 -5.82 -10.66 -14.16
CA PRO A 122 -6.27 -9.31 -13.84
C PRO A 122 -6.59 -8.49 -15.09
N GLU A 123 -7.83 -8.00 -15.17
CA GLU A 123 -8.35 -7.34 -16.38
C GLU A 123 -7.49 -6.18 -16.91
N PRO A 124 -6.90 -5.28 -16.08
CA PRO A 124 -6.01 -4.24 -16.58
C PRO A 124 -4.79 -4.81 -17.32
N LEU A 125 -4.25 -5.93 -16.84
CA LEU A 125 -3.09 -6.60 -17.45
C LEU A 125 -3.52 -7.41 -18.68
N ARG A 126 -4.68 -8.07 -18.65
CA ARG A 126 -5.23 -8.75 -19.83
C ARG A 126 -5.44 -7.75 -20.97
N ALA A 127 -6.14 -6.65 -20.72
CA ALA A 127 -6.38 -5.61 -21.71
C ALA A 127 -5.08 -4.93 -22.21
N LEU A 128 -4.02 -4.96 -21.39
CA LEU A 128 -2.69 -4.54 -21.81
C LEU A 128 -2.07 -5.54 -22.79
N VAL A 129 -2.00 -6.82 -22.42
CA VAL A 129 -1.45 -7.90 -23.25
C VAL A 129 -2.22 -8.02 -24.57
N SER A 130 -3.55 -8.02 -24.54
CA SER A 130 -4.37 -8.12 -25.76
C SER A 130 -4.20 -6.94 -26.72
N SER A 131 -3.62 -5.82 -26.27
CA SER A 131 -3.32 -4.66 -27.12
C SER A 131 -1.95 -4.69 -27.78
N LEU A 132 -1.10 -5.64 -27.42
CA LEU A 132 0.16 -5.87 -28.12
C LEU A 132 -0.11 -6.48 -29.49
N ASP A 133 0.78 -6.23 -30.44
CA ASP A 133 0.74 -6.92 -31.72
C ASP A 133 1.16 -8.39 -31.58
N GLU A 134 0.73 -9.22 -32.53
CA GLU A 134 0.95 -10.68 -32.46
C GLU A 134 2.43 -11.08 -32.44
N ARG A 135 3.31 -10.28 -33.05
CA ARG A 135 4.75 -10.55 -32.99
C ARG A 135 5.28 -10.33 -31.57
N THR A 136 4.95 -9.20 -30.95
CA THR A 136 5.34 -8.93 -29.56
C THR A 136 4.79 -9.98 -28.60
N LYS A 137 3.57 -10.49 -28.82
CA LYS A 137 3.01 -11.61 -28.05
C LYS A 137 3.77 -12.91 -28.27
N ASP A 138 4.06 -13.28 -29.51
CA ASP A 138 4.84 -14.48 -29.81
C ASP A 138 6.25 -14.40 -29.19
N ASP A 139 6.90 -13.24 -29.24
CA ASP A 139 8.20 -13.00 -28.60
C ASP A 139 8.09 -13.08 -27.06
N LEU A 140 6.98 -12.60 -26.48
CA LEU A 140 6.69 -12.69 -25.04
C LEU A 140 6.40 -14.13 -24.56
N TYR A 141 5.78 -14.96 -25.39
CA TYR A 141 5.33 -16.31 -25.01
C TYR A 141 6.30 -17.42 -25.42
N LYS A 142 7.02 -17.25 -26.53
CA LYS A 142 7.81 -18.31 -27.18
C LYS A 142 9.22 -17.86 -27.56
N GLY A 143 9.54 -16.58 -27.39
CA GLY A 143 10.85 -16.01 -27.73
C GLY A 143 11.97 -16.55 -26.84
N GLY A 144 13.21 -16.42 -27.32
CA GLY A 144 14.37 -16.62 -26.46
C GLY A 144 14.49 -15.46 -25.44
N GLN A 145 15.38 -15.58 -24.45
CA GLN A 145 15.56 -14.55 -23.41
C GLN A 145 15.70 -13.13 -23.97
N ALA A 146 16.44 -12.96 -25.07
CA ALA A 146 16.65 -11.64 -25.68
C ALA A 146 15.37 -11.09 -26.34
N ASP A 147 14.60 -11.94 -27.03
CA ASP A 147 13.33 -11.54 -27.65
C ASP A 147 12.30 -11.21 -26.57
N TRP A 148 12.30 -11.99 -25.49
CA TRP A 148 11.46 -11.77 -24.33
C TRP A 148 11.79 -10.45 -23.62
N ASP A 149 13.07 -10.15 -23.35
CA ASP A 149 13.48 -8.89 -22.70
C ASP A 149 12.96 -7.68 -23.50
N MET A 150 13.07 -7.75 -24.84
CA MET A 150 12.55 -6.71 -25.74
C MET A 150 11.02 -6.62 -25.71
N ALA A 151 10.32 -7.75 -25.78
CA ALA A 151 8.86 -7.80 -25.73
C ALA A 151 8.32 -7.30 -24.38
N PHE A 152 9.02 -7.61 -23.28
CA PHE A 152 8.67 -7.16 -21.94
C PHE A 152 8.90 -5.66 -21.75
N ASP A 153 9.99 -5.11 -22.29
CA ASP A 153 10.21 -3.66 -22.29
C ASP A 153 9.09 -2.94 -23.07
N GLU A 154 8.63 -3.50 -24.19
CA GLU A 154 7.48 -2.95 -24.93
C GLU A 154 6.16 -3.08 -24.15
N LEU A 155 5.93 -4.19 -23.45
CA LEU A 155 4.80 -4.36 -22.52
C LEU A 155 4.82 -3.28 -21.41
N CYS A 156 5.99 -3.01 -20.82
CA CYS A 156 6.17 -1.95 -19.82
C CYS A 156 5.92 -0.56 -20.41
N ALA A 157 6.42 -0.30 -21.61
CA ALA A 157 6.17 0.95 -22.31
C ALA A 157 4.67 1.13 -22.61
N ALA A 158 3.98 0.06 -23.03
CA ALA A 158 2.54 0.05 -23.24
C ALA A 158 1.76 0.31 -21.94
N ALA A 159 2.20 -0.28 -20.81
CA ALA A 159 1.61 -0.04 -19.50
C ALA A 159 1.73 1.44 -19.12
N ALA A 160 2.91 2.02 -19.28
CA ALA A 160 3.18 3.43 -19.00
C ALA A 160 2.31 4.36 -19.86
N ARG A 161 2.16 4.08 -21.16
CA ARG A 161 1.29 4.85 -22.07
C ARG A 161 -0.19 4.80 -21.66
N LYS A 162 -0.63 3.71 -21.04
CA LYS A 162 -2.00 3.52 -20.52
C LYS A 162 -2.16 3.93 -19.05
N HIS A 163 -1.12 4.47 -18.42
CA HIS A 163 -1.11 4.79 -16.99
C HIS A 163 -1.45 3.59 -16.09
N ILE A 164 -1.06 2.38 -16.51
CA ILE A 164 -1.21 1.16 -15.71
C ILE A 164 0.04 1.01 -14.86
N SER A 165 -0.11 1.25 -13.56
CA SER A 165 0.95 1.04 -12.57
C SER A 165 0.38 0.40 -11.31
N GLY A 166 1.15 -0.44 -10.64
CA GLY A 166 0.72 -1.12 -9.44
C GLY A 166 1.69 -2.20 -9.00
N TRP A 167 1.12 -3.29 -8.48
CA TRP A 167 1.82 -4.44 -7.98
C TRP A 167 1.21 -5.69 -8.58
N ILE A 168 2.07 -6.58 -9.08
CA ILE A 168 1.71 -7.93 -9.51
C ILE A 168 2.15 -8.89 -8.41
N GLY A 169 1.34 -9.90 -8.12
CA GLY A 169 1.72 -10.92 -7.15
C GLY A 169 1.06 -12.25 -7.45
N ILE A 170 1.74 -13.32 -7.04
CA ILE A 170 1.23 -14.68 -7.11
C ILE A 170 0.91 -15.11 -5.69
N ALA A 171 -0.36 -15.33 -5.40
CA ALA A 171 -0.82 -15.94 -4.16
C ALA A 171 -1.02 -17.44 -4.38
N ALA A 172 -0.56 -18.25 -3.43
CA ALA A 172 -0.74 -19.69 -3.41
C ALA A 172 -1.54 -20.08 -2.16
N ASN A 173 -2.47 -21.02 -2.30
CA ASN A 173 -3.24 -21.61 -1.21
C ASN A 173 -3.21 -23.14 -1.36
N PRO A 174 -2.96 -23.92 -0.29
CA PRO A 174 -2.92 -25.38 -0.38
C PRO A 174 -4.27 -25.93 -0.85
N MET A 175 -4.23 -26.92 -1.76
CA MET A 175 -5.46 -27.53 -2.23
C MET A 175 -6.03 -28.47 -1.16
N MET A 176 -7.23 -28.16 -0.70
CA MET A 176 -8.07 -29.03 0.11
C MET A 176 -9.19 -29.58 -0.78
N LYS A 177 -9.13 -30.86 -1.11
CA LYS A 177 -10.14 -31.52 -1.95
C LYS A 177 -10.97 -32.49 -1.11
N PRO A 178 -12.30 -32.35 -1.01
CA PRO A 178 -13.11 -33.36 -0.33
C PRO A 178 -12.94 -34.73 -1.01
N LEU A 179 -12.77 -35.78 -0.20
CA LEU A 179 -12.78 -37.15 -0.67
C LEU A 179 -14.23 -37.55 -0.94
N GLY A 180 -14.53 -37.97 -2.17
CA GLY A 180 -15.86 -38.48 -2.50
C GLY A 180 -16.21 -39.67 -1.60
N GLY A 181 -17.26 -39.54 -0.78
CA GLY A 181 -17.65 -40.59 0.18
C GLY A 181 -18.00 -40.12 1.59
N GLY A 182 -17.99 -38.80 1.88
CA GLY A 182 -18.65 -38.23 3.05
C GLY A 182 -17.88 -38.38 4.37
N GLY A 183 -16.57 -38.11 4.38
CA GLY A 183 -15.85 -38.09 5.66
C GLY A 183 -14.36 -37.74 5.65
N GLY A 184 -13.84 -37.05 4.63
CA GLY A 184 -12.42 -36.66 4.63
C GLY A 184 -12.07 -35.61 3.59
N VAL A 185 -10.93 -34.95 3.80
CA VAL A 185 -10.35 -33.98 2.88
C VAL A 185 -8.96 -34.49 2.49
N GLN A 186 -8.70 -34.63 1.21
CA GLN A 186 -7.36 -34.79 0.67
C GLN A 186 -6.66 -33.43 0.74
N PHE A 187 -5.65 -33.36 1.59
CA PHE A 187 -4.75 -32.22 1.67
C PHE A 187 -3.50 -32.52 0.84
N SER A 188 -3.09 -31.61 -0.04
CA SER A 188 -1.83 -31.72 -0.78
C SER A 188 -0.93 -30.50 -0.56
N TRP A 189 0.25 -30.72 0.03
CA TRP A 189 1.34 -29.73 0.02
C TRP A 189 2.02 -29.62 -1.36
N GLY A 190 1.76 -30.56 -2.27
CA GLY A 190 2.39 -30.59 -3.60
C GLY A 190 1.57 -29.90 -4.68
N HIS A 191 0.28 -29.64 -4.43
CA HIS A 191 -0.61 -28.96 -5.36
C HIS A 191 -1.23 -27.75 -4.69
N TYR A 192 -0.86 -26.58 -5.19
CA TYR A 192 -1.43 -25.30 -4.77
C TYR A 192 -2.45 -24.85 -5.79
N GLN A 193 -3.50 -24.20 -5.32
CA GLN A 193 -4.19 -23.24 -6.15
C GLN A 193 -3.35 -21.97 -6.17
N THR A 194 -3.03 -21.47 -7.36
CA THR A 194 -2.31 -20.21 -7.53
C THR A 194 -3.24 -19.18 -8.16
N LYS A 195 -3.13 -17.93 -7.72
CA LYS A 195 -3.85 -16.81 -8.32
C LYS A 195 -2.92 -15.64 -8.55
N VAL A 196 -2.88 -15.20 -9.80
CA VAL A 196 -2.22 -13.96 -10.21
C VAL A 196 -3.14 -12.81 -9.81
N MET A 197 -2.57 -11.81 -9.14
CA MET A 197 -3.28 -10.65 -8.65
C MET A 197 -2.60 -9.36 -9.10
N PHE A 198 -3.41 -8.33 -9.29
CA PHE A 198 -2.94 -6.97 -9.55
C PHE A 198 -3.65 -5.99 -8.62
N ALA A 199 -2.90 -5.05 -8.04
CA ALA A 199 -3.45 -3.97 -7.23
C ALA A 199 -2.61 -2.70 -7.35
N GLU A 200 -3.18 -1.54 -7.04
CA GLU A 200 -2.47 -0.25 -7.12
C GLU A 200 -1.33 -0.16 -6.08
N HIS A 201 -1.52 -0.81 -4.93
CA HIS A 201 -0.58 -0.79 -3.81
C HIS A 201 -0.29 -2.20 -3.30
N ALA A 202 0.95 -2.45 -2.85
CA ALA A 202 1.37 -3.74 -2.32
C ALA A 202 0.47 -4.21 -1.17
N GLU A 203 0.10 -3.30 -0.26
CA GLU A 203 -0.80 -3.63 0.85
C GLU A 203 -2.19 -4.06 0.38
N GLN A 204 -2.72 -3.44 -0.67
CA GLN A 204 -4.00 -3.82 -1.26
C GLN A 204 -3.90 -5.21 -1.92
N LEU A 205 -2.76 -5.54 -2.55
CA LEU A 205 -2.52 -6.88 -3.09
C LEU A 205 -2.57 -7.94 -2.00
N LEU A 206 -1.88 -7.71 -0.87
CA LEU A 206 -1.89 -8.61 0.28
C LEU A 206 -3.32 -8.79 0.85
N ARG A 207 -4.11 -7.72 0.91
CA ARG A 207 -5.51 -7.77 1.33
C ARG A 207 -6.38 -8.57 0.37
N ASN A 208 -6.16 -8.43 -0.93
CA ASN A 208 -6.85 -9.21 -1.95
C ASN A 208 -6.47 -10.69 -1.84
N ALA A 209 -5.19 -10.99 -1.59
CA ALA A 209 -4.68 -12.34 -1.39
C ALA A 209 -5.28 -13.01 -0.15
N ALA A 210 -5.31 -12.31 0.99
CA ALA A 210 -5.97 -12.80 2.21
C ALA A 210 -7.45 -13.09 1.97
N LYS A 211 -8.19 -12.15 1.35
CA LYS A 211 -9.62 -12.32 1.03
C LYS A 211 -9.88 -13.52 0.11
N TRP A 212 -9.02 -13.73 -0.89
CA TRP A 212 -9.10 -14.88 -1.78
C TRP A 212 -8.87 -16.19 -1.01
N GLY A 213 -7.85 -16.25 -0.15
CA GLY A 213 -7.61 -17.41 0.71
C GLY A 213 -8.74 -17.70 1.69
N GLU A 214 -9.29 -16.65 2.34
CA GLU A 214 -10.45 -16.75 3.24
C GLU A 214 -11.64 -17.40 2.50
N THR A 215 -11.85 -17.04 1.23
CA THR A 215 -12.93 -17.61 0.41
C THR A 215 -12.70 -19.09 0.12
N ASN A 216 -11.47 -19.49 -0.21
CA ASN A 216 -11.13 -20.90 -0.48
C ASN A 216 -11.14 -21.76 0.79
N PHE A 217 -10.66 -21.21 1.91
CA PHE A 217 -10.61 -21.90 3.20
C PHE A 217 -12.01 -22.12 3.79
N MET A 218 -12.90 -21.14 3.65
CA MET A 218 -14.30 -21.27 4.08
C MET A 218 -15.06 -22.35 3.30
N ILE A 219 -14.79 -22.51 2.00
CA ILE A 219 -15.35 -23.61 1.20
C ILE A 219 -14.90 -24.97 1.75
N ALA A 220 -13.64 -25.08 2.21
CA ALA A 220 -13.14 -26.33 2.80
C ALA A 220 -13.65 -26.62 4.22
N SER A 221 -14.10 -25.58 4.95
CA SER A 221 -14.49 -25.68 6.37
C SER A 221 -16.00 -25.76 6.59
N ALA A 222 -16.82 -25.53 5.57
CA ALA A 222 -18.27 -25.64 5.68
C ALA A 222 -18.66 -27.12 5.91
N PRO A 223 -19.38 -27.45 7.01
CA PRO A 223 -19.83 -28.82 7.22
C PRO A 223 -20.80 -29.22 6.09
N GLU A 224 -20.49 -30.31 5.39
CA GLU A 224 -21.37 -30.97 4.43
C GLU A 224 -22.61 -31.50 5.17
N GLY A 225 -23.58 -30.63 5.49
CA GLY A 225 -24.68 -31.06 6.35
C GLY A 225 -25.80 -30.05 6.63
N GLY A 226 -25.87 -28.95 5.90
CA GLY A 226 -27.02 -28.03 5.94
C GLY A 226 -28.03 -28.29 4.82
N ALA A 227 -28.38 -29.54 4.54
CA ALA A 227 -29.53 -29.84 3.71
C ALA A 227 -30.80 -29.67 4.55
N ALA A 228 -31.55 -28.59 4.28
CA ALA A 228 -32.95 -28.45 4.65
C ALA A 228 -33.84 -29.10 3.57
#